data_AF-A0A539EDD6-F1
#
_entry.id   AF-A0A539EDD6-F1
#
_cell.length_a   1.000
_cell.length_b   1.000
_cell.length_c   1.000
_cell.angle_alpha   90.00
_cell.angle_beta   90.00
_cell.angle_gamma   90.00
#
_symmetry.space_group_name_H-M   'P 1'
#
loop_
_entity.id
_entity.type
_entity.pdbx_description
1 polymer ?
#
loop_
_entity_poly.entity_id
_entity_poly.type
_entity_poly.pdbx_seq_one_letter_code
_entity_poly.pdbx_strand_id
1 'polypeptide(L)'
;EGTQCGVSVAATAERDGEIQVGSAGASTRAYAELDFAQVGRDAAFRAGSLLGSRKLPTGRRAVLFDPWVSGELLELVSGLLSADEVQRGKSLLRGKLGKAVCGKDVTFIDDPWRPGAIGSSLFDAEGVPTRRKVLIENGVLREYFHDSYTAHKEGVASNGSAGRSSFKGVPGPGSSNFYLQPGSFTRDGLLRDTADGILVLEIMGMHTADPVSGEFSVGVSGIAIEKGEPAGGVRGAMLSGNLLEMLSRVDGVADDLIFYGSLAAPTFRVADMTVA
;
A
#
# COMPACT_ATOMS: atom_id res chain seq x y z
N GLU A 1 -16.22 11.14 16.01
CA GLU A 1 -15.35 12.33 15.82
C GLU A 1 -13.95 11.98 16.27
N GLY A 2 -12.95 12.47 15.54
CA GLY A 2 -11.54 12.30 15.87
C GLY A 2 -10.77 13.54 15.49
N THR A 3 -9.72 13.85 16.23
CA THR A 3 -8.73 14.85 15.84
C THR A 3 -7.79 14.22 14.82
N GLN A 4 -7.42 14.98 13.79
CA GLN A 4 -6.35 14.59 12.87
C GLN A 4 -5.38 15.76 12.75
N CYS A 5 -4.10 15.46 12.93
CA CYS A 5 -2.99 16.36 12.65
C CYS A 5 -2.14 15.73 11.56
N GLY A 6 -1.70 16.53 10.58
CA GLY A 6 -0.90 16.04 9.47
C GLY A 6 0.25 16.99 9.16
N VAL A 7 1.34 16.43 8.68
CA VAL A 7 2.47 17.16 8.11
C VAL A 7 2.84 16.53 6.77
N SER A 8 3.16 17.37 5.80
CA SER A 8 3.73 16.96 4.52
C SER A 8 4.91 17.89 4.21
N VAL A 9 6.01 17.31 3.76
CA VAL A 9 7.23 18.03 3.39
C VAL A 9 7.65 17.56 2.00
N ALA A 10 7.92 18.53 1.13
CA ALA A 10 8.64 18.32 -0.12
C ALA A 10 10.02 18.93 0.02
N ALA A 11 11.07 18.16 -0.24
CA ALA A 11 12.46 18.57 -0.22
C ALA A 11 13.02 18.58 -1.64
N THR A 12 13.83 19.60 -1.95
CA THR A 12 14.55 19.70 -3.23
C THR A 12 16.04 19.46 -3.00
N ALA A 13 16.64 18.56 -3.78
CA ALA A 13 18.07 18.29 -3.79
C ALA A 13 18.64 18.63 -5.17
N GLU A 14 19.82 19.27 -5.21
CA GLU A 14 20.48 19.66 -6.46
C GLU A 14 21.93 19.18 -6.47
N ARG A 15 22.39 18.67 -7.62
CA ARG A 15 23.79 18.32 -7.87
C ARG A 15 24.09 18.47 -9.36
N ASP A 16 25.13 19.22 -9.70
CA ASP A 16 25.58 19.41 -11.09
C ASP A 16 24.46 19.84 -12.05
N GLY A 17 23.50 20.65 -11.57
CA GLY A 17 22.33 21.11 -12.32
C GLY A 17 21.19 20.09 -12.44
N GLU A 18 21.35 18.86 -11.94
CA GLU A 18 20.25 17.91 -11.76
C GLU A 18 19.46 18.28 -10.50
N ILE A 19 18.13 18.43 -10.62
CA ILE A 19 17.22 18.78 -9.52
C ILE A 19 16.27 17.63 -9.26
N GLN A 20 16.16 17.23 -8.00
CA GLN A 20 15.24 16.19 -7.53
C GLN A 20 14.36 16.64 -6.39
N VAL A 21 13.14 16.13 -6.39
CA VAL A 21 12.14 16.41 -5.36
C VAL A 21 11.76 15.10 -4.70
N GLY A 22 11.76 15.09 -3.37
CA GLY A 22 11.29 13.97 -2.57
C GLY A 22 10.23 14.45 -1.60
N SER A 23 9.17 13.66 -1.42
CA SER A 23 8.07 13.98 -0.51
C SER A 23 7.95 12.95 0.60
N ALA A 24 7.54 13.41 1.77
CA ALA A 24 7.15 12.54 2.88
C ALA A 24 6.06 13.21 3.70
N GLY A 25 5.32 12.41 4.47
CA GLY A 25 4.30 12.92 5.35
C GLY A 25 4.01 11.99 6.50
N ALA A 26 3.31 12.52 7.50
CA ALA A 26 2.82 11.77 8.64
C ALA A 26 1.44 12.30 9.04
N SER A 27 0.65 11.45 9.68
CA SER A 27 -0.65 11.82 10.26
C SER A 27 -0.84 11.13 11.60
N THR A 28 -1.28 11.89 12.60
CA THR A 28 -1.50 11.42 13.98
C THR A 28 -2.80 12.03 14.52
N ARG A 29 -3.22 11.59 15.71
CA ARG A 29 -4.37 12.20 16.40
C ARG A 29 -4.00 13.39 17.29
N ALA A 30 -2.72 13.54 17.63
CA ALA A 30 -2.24 14.66 18.43
C ALA A 30 -1.03 15.33 17.77
N TYR A 31 -1.02 16.66 17.76
CA TYR A 31 0.08 17.46 17.21
C TYR A 31 1.44 17.09 17.83
N ALA A 32 1.47 16.79 19.13
CA ALA A 32 2.69 16.43 19.86
C ALA A 32 3.29 15.07 19.45
N GLU A 33 2.53 14.22 18.74
CA GLU A 33 2.99 12.92 18.24
C GLU A 33 3.65 13.04 16.85
N LEU A 34 3.61 14.21 16.21
CA LEU A 34 4.23 14.43 14.90
C LEU A 34 5.75 14.57 15.04
N ASP A 35 6.49 13.66 14.42
CA ASP A 35 7.94 13.80 14.27
C ASP A 35 8.29 14.58 12.99
N PHE A 36 8.26 15.91 13.11
CA PHE A 36 8.63 16.82 12.02
C PHE A 36 10.04 16.57 11.47
N ALA A 37 10.98 16.19 12.34
CA ALA A 37 12.35 15.98 11.96
C ALA A 37 12.50 14.69 11.14
N GLN A 38 11.78 13.63 11.49
CA GLN A 38 11.74 12.40 10.71
C GLN A 38 11.13 12.63 9.34
N VAL A 39 10.00 13.34 9.25
CA VAL A 39 9.36 13.66 7.96
C VAL A 39 10.29 14.48 7.07
N GLY A 40 11.03 15.43 7.64
CA GLY A 40 12.05 16.18 6.92
C GLY A 40 13.22 15.31 6.43
N ARG A 41 13.74 14.40 7.28
CA ARG A 41 14.79 13.44 6.90
C ARG A 41 14.33 12.51 5.78
N ASP A 42 13.10 12.03 5.87
CA ASP A 42 12.47 11.13 4.90
C ASP A 42 12.28 11.79 3.52
N ALA A 43 11.82 13.04 3.50
CA ALA A 43 11.70 13.82 2.27
C ALA A 43 13.09 14.09 1.65
N ALA A 44 14.06 14.50 2.47
CA ALA A 44 15.44 14.73 2.03
C ALA A 44 16.13 13.46 1.53
N PHE A 45 15.91 12.32 2.18
CA PHE A 45 16.41 11.01 1.76
C PHE A 45 15.87 10.64 0.38
N ARG A 46 14.56 10.78 0.16
CA ARG A 46 13.93 10.50 -1.14
C ARG A 46 14.46 11.41 -2.24
N ALA A 47 14.61 12.70 -1.98
CA ALA A 47 15.17 13.66 -2.95
C ALA A 47 16.65 13.34 -3.27
N GLY A 48 17.46 13.14 -2.23
CA GLY A 48 18.91 12.97 -2.35
C GLY A 48 19.35 11.62 -2.92
N SER A 49 18.65 10.53 -2.59
CA SER A 49 18.94 9.17 -3.08
C SER A 49 18.79 9.03 -4.59
N LEU A 50 18.10 9.99 -5.17
CA LEU A 50 17.63 10.03 -6.53
C LEU A 50 18.50 10.96 -7.41
N LEU A 51 19.48 11.66 -6.84
CA LEU A 51 20.48 12.42 -7.60
C LEU A 51 21.51 11.50 -8.27
N GLY A 52 21.91 11.82 -9.50
CA GLY A 52 22.82 11.00 -10.30
C GLY A 52 22.18 9.68 -10.75
N SER A 53 20.85 9.63 -10.84
CA SER A 53 20.13 8.39 -11.16
C SER A 53 20.44 7.90 -12.56
N ARG A 54 20.54 6.57 -12.70
CA ARG A 54 20.72 5.90 -13.98
C ARG A 54 19.47 5.13 -14.40
N LYS A 55 19.44 4.70 -15.65
CA LYS A 55 18.47 3.69 -16.11
C LYS A 55 18.93 2.30 -15.70
N LEU A 56 17.99 1.44 -15.32
CA LEU A 56 18.26 0.01 -15.24
C LEU A 56 18.12 -0.62 -16.62
N PRO A 57 18.91 -1.66 -16.95
CA PRO A 57 18.64 -2.49 -18.11
C PRO A 57 17.23 -3.09 -18.00
N THR A 58 16.53 -3.27 -19.12
CA THR A 58 15.26 -4.00 -19.11
C THR A 58 15.51 -5.44 -18.71
N GLY A 59 14.73 -5.95 -17.76
CA GLY A 59 14.91 -7.32 -17.28
C GLY A 59 13.97 -7.68 -16.15
N ARG A 60 14.08 -8.93 -15.73
CA ARG A 60 13.37 -9.48 -14.58
C ARG A 60 14.25 -9.38 -13.34
N ARG A 61 13.73 -8.83 -12.25
CA ARG A 61 14.45 -8.61 -11.00
C ARG A 61 13.51 -8.55 -9.80
N ALA A 62 14.08 -8.62 -8.60
CA ALA A 62 13.32 -8.42 -7.38
C ALA A 62 12.94 -6.94 -7.21
N VAL A 63 11.76 -6.70 -6.65
CA VAL A 63 11.24 -5.35 -6.38
C VAL A 63 10.84 -5.29 -4.91
N LEU A 64 11.47 -4.38 -4.17
CA LEU A 64 11.11 -4.07 -2.79
C LEU A 64 10.31 -2.77 -2.80
N PHE A 65 9.17 -2.77 -2.13
CA PHE A 65 8.31 -1.59 -2.02
C PHE A 65 8.54 -0.93 -0.67
N ASP A 66 8.92 0.34 -0.67
CA ASP A 66 9.01 1.14 0.56
C ASP A 66 7.61 1.35 1.18
N PRO A 67 7.49 1.45 2.53
CA PRO A 67 6.20 1.67 3.19
C PRO A 67 5.41 2.85 2.62
N TRP A 68 6.09 3.94 2.24
CA TRP A 68 5.43 5.14 1.69
C TRP A 68 4.74 4.85 0.36
N VAL A 69 5.45 4.20 -0.56
CA VAL A 69 4.95 3.87 -1.90
C VAL A 69 3.82 2.84 -1.83
N SER A 70 3.91 1.93 -0.86
CA SER A 70 2.94 0.87 -0.69
C SER A 70 1.53 1.41 -0.41
N GLY A 71 1.39 2.63 0.13
CA GLY A 71 0.10 3.27 0.35
C GLY A 71 -0.81 3.29 -0.89
N GLU A 72 -0.27 3.65 -2.06
CA GLU A 72 -1.04 3.68 -3.32
C GLU A 72 -1.49 2.27 -3.76
N LEU A 73 -0.63 1.27 -3.56
CA LEU A 73 -0.98 -0.12 -3.82
C LEU A 73 -2.10 -0.60 -2.88
N LEU A 74 -2.02 -0.23 -1.61
CA LEU A 74 -3.00 -0.60 -0.59
C LEU A 74 -4.35 0.06 -0.85
N GLU A 75 -4.36 1.29 -1.36
CA GLU A 75 -5.58 1.98 -1.78
C GLU A 75 -6.29 1.20 -2.90
N LEU A 76 -5.55 0.79 -3.93
CA LEU A 76 -6.07 -0.06 -5.00
C LEU A 76 -6.64 -1.37 -4.44
N VAL A 77 -5.85 -2.10 -3.63
CA VAL A 77 -6.28 -3.38 -3.06
C VAL A 77 -7.52 -3.23 -2.17
N SER A 78 -7.58 -2.17 -1.36
CA SER A 78 -8.75 -1.85 -0.53
C SER A 78 -9.99 -1.61 -1.40
N GLY A 79 -9.86 -0.91 -2.53
CA GLY A 79 -10.96 -0.68 -3.46
C GLY A 79 -11.50 -1.97 -4.07
N LEU A 80 -10.60 -2.90 -4.41
CA LEU A 80 -10.97 -4.22 -4.95
C LEU A 80 -11.71 -5.11 -3.95
N LEU A 81 -11.53 -4.86 -2.66
CA LEU A 81 -12.22 -5.55 -1.58
C LEU A 81 -13.60 -4.95 -1.26
N SER A 82 -14.01 -3.85 -1.91
CA SER A 82 -15.37 -3.30 -1.77
C SER A 82 -16.41 -4.24 -2.40
N ALA A 83 -17.41 -4.65 -1.61
CA ALA A 83 -18.50 -5.46 -2.12
C ALA A 83 -19.31 -4.74 -3.22
N ASP A 84 -19.41 -3.41 -3.21
CA ASP A 84 -20.09 -2.68 -4.30
C ASP A 84 -19.37 -2.88 -5.62
N GLU A 85 -18.04 -2.71 -5.63
CA GLU A 85 -17.21 -2.89 -6.82
C GLU A 85 -17.23 -4.36 -7.30
N VAL A 86 -17.22 -5.32 -6.37
CA VAL A 86 -17.36 -6.76 -6.69
C VAL A 86 -18.72 -7.06 -7.34
N GLN A 87 -19.81 -6.58 -6.74
CA GLN A 87 -21.17 -6.83 -7.23
C GLN A 87 -21.44 -6.16 -8.58
N ARG A 88 -20.76 -5.04 -8.85
CA ARG A 88 -20.83 -4.32 -10.14
C ARG A 88 -19.91 -4.90 -11.21
N GLY A 89 -19.13 -5.93 -10.88
CA GLY A 89 -18.20 -6.57 -11.82
C GLY A 89 -16.95 -5.75 -12.11
N LYS A 90 -16.60 -4.81 -11.23
CA LYS A 90 -15.47 -3.88 -11.36
C LYS A 90 -14.23 -4.29 -10.55
N SER A 91 -14.30 -5.41 -9.84
CA SER A 91 -13.17 -5.96 -9.08
C SER A 91 -12.73 -7.30 -9.64
N LEU A 92 -11.43 -7.47 -9.85
CA LEU A 92 -10.83 -8.75 -10.22
C LEU A 92 -10.92 -9.81 -9.12
N LEU A 93 -11.36 -9.45 -7.92
CA LEU A 93 -11.64 -10.41 -6.83
C LEU A 93 -13.02 -11.07 -6.96
N ARG A 94 -13.86 -10.66 -7.91
CA ARG A 94 -15.18 -11.23 -8.13
C ARG A 94 -15.14 -12.75 -8.26
N GLY A 95 -15.96 -13.44 -7.46
CA GLY A 95 -16.07 -14.90 -7.47
C GLY A 95 -14.83 -15.63 -6.94
N LYS A 96 -13.94 -14.93 -6.21
CA LYS A 96 -12.74 -15.52 -5.59
C LYS A 96 -12.83 -15.75 -4.09
N LEU A 97 -14.00 -15.53 -3.47
CA LEU A 97 -14.20 -15.80 -2.05
C LEU A 97 -13.84 -17.26 -1.73
N GLY A 98 -13.01 -17.48 -0.71
CA GLY A 98 -12.49 -18.79 -0.31
C GLY A 98 -11.36 -19.33 -1.19
N LYS A 99 -10.88 -18.58 -2.20
CA LYS A 99 -9.79 -19.00 -3.10
C LYS A 99 -8.49 -18.29 -2.78
N ALA A 100 -7.38 -18.93 -3.14
CA ALA A 100 -6.08 -18.28 -3.15
C ALA A 100 -6.05 -17.19 -4.25
N VAL A 101 -5.74 -15.97 -3.84
CA VAL A 101 -5.65 -14.77 -4.69
C VAL A 101 -4.26 -14.13 -4.64
N CYS A 102 -3.46 -14.43 -3.62
CA CYS A 102 -2.11 -13.91 -3.40
C CYS A 102 -1.20 -15.00 -2.82
N GLY A 103 0.04 -14.65 -2.54
CA GLY A 103 1.04 -15.54 -1.94
C GLY A 103 0.68 -15.84 -0.48
N LYS A 104 1.16 -16.96 0.04
CA LYS A 104 0.88 -17.40 1.41
C LYS A 104 1.39 -16.42 2.48
N ASP A 105 2.36 -15.58 2.13
CA ASP A 105 2.96 -14.59 3.03
C ASP A 105 2.15 -13.28 3.08
N VAL A 106 1.05 -13.20 2.32
CA VAL A 106 0.18 -12.02 2.24
C VAL A 106 -1.05 -12.21 3.10
N THR A 107 -1.17 -11.40 4.15
CA THR A 107 -2.38 -11.27 4.96
C THR A 107 -2.78 -9.81 5.07
N PHE A 108 -3.97 -9.47 4.57
CA PHE A 108 -4.52 -8.11 4.65
C PHE A 108 -5.58 -8.02 5.73
N ILE A 109 -5.44 -7.02 6.59
CA ILE A 109 -6.27 -6.82 7.78
C ILE A 109 -6.86 -5.42 7.73
N ASP A 110 -8.11 -5.28 8.15
CA ASP A 110 -8.71 -4.01 8.49
C ASP A 110 -9.03 -3.99 9.98
N ASP A 111 -8.48 -3.03 10.72
CA ASP A 111 -8.60 -2.97 12.19
C ASP A 111 -9.08 -1.61 12.69
N PRO A 112 -10.40 -1.44 12.89
CA PRO A 112 -11.00 -0.17 13.33
C PRO A 112 -10.74 0.14 14.80
N TRP A 113 -10.12 -0.77 15.56
CA TRP A 113 -9.93 -0.63 17.01
C TRP A 113 -8.50 -0.24 17.39
N ARG A 114 -7.63 0.03 16.42
CA ARG A 114 -6.25 0.47 16.69
C ARG A 114 -6.22 1.78 17.47
N PRO A 115 -5.68 1.82 18.70
CA PRO A 115 -5.55 3.06 19.45
C PRO A 115 -4.73 4.09 18.67
N GLY A 116 -5.16 5.35 18.65
CA GLY A 116 -4.42 6.43 18.00
C GLY A 116 -4.49 6.46 16.47
N ALA A 117 -4.97 5.41 15.80
CA ALA A 117 -5.02 5.40 14.33
C ALA A 117 -6.15 6.30 13.78
N ILE A 118 -5.93 6.83 12.57
CA ILE A 118 -6.82 7.83 11.96
C ILE A 118 -8.18 7.22 11.63
N GLY A 119 -8.21 6.00 11.07
CA GLY A 119 -9.43 5.31 10.66
C GLY A 119 -10.20 4.65 11.81
N SER A 120 -9.75 4.79 13.07
CA SER A 120 -10.37 4.09 14.19
C SER A 120 -11.75 4.62 14.56
N SER A 121 -12.70 3.70 14.70
CA SER A 121 -14.09 3.99 15.06
C SER A 121 -14.75 2.76 15.69
N LEU A 122 -15.70 2.98 16.60
CA LEU A 122 -16.49 1.91 17.23
C LEU A 122 -17.70 1.48 16.39
N PHE A 123 -18.14 2.36 15.50
CA PHE A 123 -19.26 2.15 14.59
C PHE A 123 -18.94 2.75 13.22
N ASP A 124 -19.50 2.14 12.18
CA ASP A 124 -19.34 2.61 10.81
C ASP A 124 -20.30 3.76 10.51
N ALA A 125 -20.33 4.22 9.26
CA ALA A 125 -21.17 5.33 8.81
C ALA A 125 -22.68 5.05 8.81
N GLU A 126 -23.09 3.81 9.06
CA GLU A 126 -24.48 3.37 9.21
C GLU A 126 -24.83 3.07 10.69
N GLY A 127 -23.87 3.21 11.60
CA GLY A 127 -24.05 2.91 13.02
C GLY A 127 -23.86 1.44 13.37
N VAL A 128 -23.35 0.62 12.44
CA VAL A 128 -23.07 -0.80 12.70
C VAL A 128 -21.78 -0.92 13.50
N PRO A 129 -21.76 -1.70 14.61
CA PRO A 129 -20.54 -1.94 15.38
C PRO A 129 -19.41 -2.48 14.49
N THR A 130 -18.26 -1.82 14.56
CA THR A 130 -17.08 -2.23 13.79
C THR A 130 -16.43 -3.45 14.43
N ARG A 131 -15.61 -4.16 13.66
CA ARG A 131 -14.73 -5.24 14.15
C ARG A 131 -13.49 -5.37 13.29
N ARG A 132 -12.43 -5.92 13.87
CA ARG A 132 -11.25 -6.36 13.12
C ARG A 132 -11.64 -7.43 12.10
N LYS A 133 -11.20 -7.23 10.86
CA LYS A 133 -11.46 -8.08 9.68
C LYS A 133 -10.15 -8.60 9.14
N VAL A 134 -10.13 -9.87 8.73
CA VAL A 134 -9.01 -10.44 7.99
C VAL A 134 -9.52 -10.71 6.59
N LEU A 135 -9.27 -9.79 5.66
CA LEU A 135 -9.88 -9.78 4.34
C LEU A 135 -9.22 -10.84 3.44
N ILE A 136 -7.89 -10.92 3.51
CA ILE A 136 -7.09 -11.97 2.88
C ILE A 136 -6.23 -12.57 3.98
N GLU A 137 -6.26 -13.89 4.15
CA GLU A 137 -5.50 -14.61 5.16
C GLU A 137 -4.60 -15.64 4.47
N ASN A 138 -3.28 -15.48 4.61
CA ASN A 138 -2.28 -16.33 3.99
C ASN A 138 -2.56 -16.57 2.49
N GLY A 139 -2.86 -15.49 1.78
CA GLY A 139 -3.18 -15.49 0.35
C GLY A 139 -4.61 -15.87 -0.01
N VAL A 140 -5.45 -16.30 0.93
CA VAL A 140 -6.84 -16.73 0.69
C VAL A 140 -7.82 -15.60 0.98
N LEU A 141 -8.67 -15.24 0.02
CA LEU A 141 -9.72 -14.24 0.21
C LEU A 141 -10.82 -14.76 1.15
N ARG A 142 -11.06 -14.07 2.25
CA ARG A 142 -11.98 -14.50 3.33
C ARG A 142 -13.29 -13.74 3.36
N GLU A 143 -13.27 -12.44 3.10
CA GLU A 143 -14.45 -11.58 3.12
C GLU A 143 -14.22 -10.31 2.28
N TYR A 144 -15.31 -9.62 1.94
CA TYR A 144 -15.28 -8.27 1.36
C TYR A 144 -15.68 -7.23 2.41
N PHE A 145 -15.42 -5.96 2.15
CA PHE A 145 -16.05 -4.87 2.89
C PHE A 145 -17.53 -4.81 2.51
N HIS A 146 -18.40 -4.87 3.51
CA HIS A 146 -19.84 -4.78 3.34
C HIS A 146 -20.44 -3.65 4.17
N ASP A 147 -21.28 -2.85 3.53
CA ASP A 147 -22.30 -2.03 4.19
C ASP A 147 -23.62 -2.81 4.29
N SER A 148 -24.68 -2.20 4.82
CA SER A 148 -25.99 -2.84 4.98
C SER A 148 -26.63 -3.20 3.62
N TYR A 149 -26.44 -2.38 2.59
CA TYR A 149 -27.04 -2.60 1.28
C TYR A 149 -26.41 -3.79 0.56
N THR A 150 -25.08 -3.79 0.43
CA THR A 150 -24.33 -4.86 -0.23
C THR A 150 -24.44 -6.17 0.51
N ALA A 151 -24.45 -6.15 1.85
CA ALA A 151 -24.69 -7.33 2.68
C ALA A 151 -26.08 -7.93 2.42
N HIS A 152 -27.13 -7.10 2.42
CA HIS A 152 -28.50 -7.55 2.14
C HIS A 152 -28.63 -8.22 0.78
N LYS A 153 -28.01 -7.64 -0.26
CA LYS A 153 -28.03 -8.17 -1.62
C LYS A 153 -27.35 -9.54 -1.77
N GLU A 154 -26.39 -9.86 -0.91
CA GLU A 154 -25.71 -11.16 -0.86
C GLU A 154 -26.26 -12.12 0.22
N GLY A 155 -27.25 -11.68 1.01
CA GLY A 155 -27.82 -12.47 2.10
C GLY A 155 -26.86 -12.70 3.27
N VAL A 156 -25.88 -11.81 3.46
CA VAL A 156 -24.91 -11.83 4.58
C VAL A 156 -25.18 -10.67 5.54
N ALA A 157 -24.47 -10.63 6.67
CA ALA A 157 -24.54 -9.50 7.61
C ALA A 157 -23.57 -8.38 7.21
N SER A 158 -23.96 -7.12 7.46
CA SER A 158 -23.01 -5.99 7.40
C SER A 158 -21.87 -6.25 8.36
N ASN A 159 -20.66 -5.92 7.93
CA ASN A 159 -19.44 -6.26 8.65
C ASN A 159 -18.76 -5.01 9.25
N GLY A 160 -19.53 -3.91 9.34
CA GLY A 160 -19.13 -2.65 9.96
C GLY A 160 -18.09 -1.92 9.11
N SER A 161 -18.39 -1.77 7.82
CA SER A 161 -17.49 -1.23 6.80
C SER A 161 -18.11 -0.12 5.96
N ALA A 162 -19.26 0.42 6.36
CA ALA A 162 -19.79 1.58 5.67
C ALA A 162 -18.92 2.82 5.97
N GLY A 163 -18.32 3.41 4.93
CA GLY A 163 -17.60 4.67 4.97
C GLY A 163 -18.36 5.77 4.23
N ARG A 164 -18.18 7.03 4.62
CA ARG A 164 -18.68 8.19 3.87
C ARG A 164 -17.71 9.35 3.97
N SER A 165 -17.50 10.07 2.87
CA SER A 165 -16.59 11.22 2.81
C SER A 165 -17.16 12.47 3.51
N SER A 166 -18.48 12.60 3.58
CA SER A 166 -19.15 13.72 4.25
C SER A 166 -20.59 13.37 4.61
N PHE A 167 -21.23 14.22 5.43
CA PHE A 167 -22.65 14.12 5.77
C PHE A 167 -23.60 14.19 4.56
N LYS A 168 -23.11 14.64 3.39
CA LYS A 168 -23.89 14.71 2.14
C LYS A 168 -23.76 13.45 1.28
N GLY A 169 -22.74 12.63 1.49
CA GLY A 169 -22.46 11.45 0.66
C GLY A 169 -23.22 10.22 1.15
N VAL A 170 -23.72 9.39 0.23
CA VAL A 170 -24.28 8.08 0.59
C VAL A 170 -23.16 7.19 1.12
N PRO A 171 -23.34 6.49 2.26
CA PRO A 171 -22.35 5.51 2.71
C PRO A 171 -22.14 4.41 1.68
N GLY A 172 -20.93 3.86 1.63
CA GLY A 172 -20.60 2.69 0.82
C GLY A 172 -19.51 1.86 1.47
N PRO A 173 -19.26 0.62 1.01
CA PRO A 173 -18.28 -0.24 1.64
C PRO A 173 -16.86 0.30 1.46
N GLY A 174 -16.11 0.34 2.56
CA GLY A 174 -14.74 0.81 2.62
C GLY A 174 -13.97 0.29 3.83
N SER A 175 -12.70 0.62 3.86
CA SER A 175 -11.78 0.28 4.95
C SER A 175 -11.83 1.31 6.09
N SER A 176 -11.36 0.87 7.25
CA SER A 176 -11.01 1.69 8.40
C SER A 176 -9.49 1.87 8.42
N ASN A 177 -8.76 1.08 9.20
CA ASN A 177 -7.30 1.01 9.17
C ASN A 177 -6.86 -0.27 8.45
N PHE A 178 -6.60 -0.17 7.14
CA PHE A 178 -6.28 -1.31 6.28
C PHE A 178 -4.79 -1.47 6.06
N TYR A 179 -4.27 -2.68 6.26
CA TYR A 179 -2.84 -2.92 6.19
C TYR A 179 -2.43 -4.33 5.80
N LEU A 180 -1.25 -4.44 5.20
CA LEU A 180 -0.52 -5.69 5.08
C LEU A 180 0.09 -6.07 6.43
N GLN A 181 -0.18 -7.27 6.92
CA GLN A 181 0.34 -7.76 8.19
C GLN A 181 1.89 -7.72 8.18
N PRO A 182 2.54 -7.18 9.22
CA PRO A 182 4.00 -7.25 9.36
C PRO A 182 4.47 -8.70 9.38
N GLY A 183 5.58 -8.96 8.70
CA GLY A 183 6.24 -10.25 8.69
C GLY A 183 7.31 -10.36 9.77
N SER A 184 8.29 -11.24 9.54
CA SER A 184 9.40 -11.51 10.46
C SER A 184 10.76 -11.11 9.91
N PHE A 185 10.83 -10.68 8.65
CA PHE A 185 12.06 -10.17 8.08
C PHE A 185 12.33 -8.76 8.61
N THR A 186 13.60 -8.39 8.70
CA THR A 186 13.96 -6.97 8.80
C THR A 186 14.11 -6.38 7.41
N ARG A 187 13.85 -5.09 7.23
CA ARG A 187 14.08 -4.39 5.96
C ARG A 187 15.51 -4.61 5.44
N ASP A 188 16.50 -4.46 6.31
CA ASP A 188 17.91 -4.67 5.97
C ASP A 188 18.21 -6.14 5.62
N GLY A 189 17.50 -7.08 6.24
CA GLY A 189 17.55 -8.49 5.88
C GLY A 189 17.08 -8.73 4.45
N LEU A 190 15.90 -8.19 4.09
CA LEU A 190 15.37 -8.29 2.73
C LEU A 190 16.31 -7.66 1.69
N LEU A 191 16.91 -6.51 2.02
CA LEU A 191 17.89 -5.84 1.16
C LEU A 191 19.12 -6.75 0.92
N ARG A 192 19.75 -7.26 1.99
CA ARG A 192 20.92 -8.14 1.88
C ARG A 192 20.63 -9.44 1.13
N ASP A 193 19.43 -9.99 1.30
CA ASP A 193 18.98 -11.21 0.62
C ASP A 193 18.60 -10.98 -0.85
N THR A 194 18.72 -9.74 -1.35
CA THR A 194 18.37 -9.37 -2.73
C THR A 194 19.62 -9.17 -3.58
N ALA A 195 19.92 -10.17 -4.41
CA ALA A 195 21.13 -10.15 -5.25
C ALA A 195 21.07 -9.13 -6.40
N ASP A 196 19.91 -8.95 -7.03
CA ASP A 196 19.65 -7.92 -8.04
C ASP A 196 18.21 -7.44 -7.89
N GLY A 197 18.01 -6.13 -7.82
CA GLY A 197 16.68 -5.57 -7.62
C GLY A 197 16.60 -4.07 -7.58
N ILE A 198 15.43 -3.58 -7.19
CA ILE A 198 15.16 -2.16 -6.95
C ILE A 198 14.34 -2.01 -5.67
N LEU A 199 14.77 -1.09 -4.80
CA LEU A 199 13.93 -0.54 -3.74
C LEU A 199 13.17 0.65 -4.32
N VAL A 200 11.87 0.48 -4.54
CA VAL A 200 10.99 1.51 -5.08
C VAL A 200 10.68 2.55 -4.01
N LEU A 201 11.05 3.80 -4.28
CA LEU A 201 10.79 4.95 -3.41
C LEU A 201 9.69 5.87 -3.96
N GLU A 202 9.38 5.74 -5.25
CA GLU A 202 8.30 6.47 -5.92
C GLU A 202 7.63 5.57 -6.96
N ILE A 203 6.30 5.63 -7.00
CA ILE A 203 5.48 5.02 -8.04
C ILE A 203 4.59 6.12 -8.65
N MET A 204 4.42 6.08 -9.96
CA MET A 204 3.60 7.05 -10.68
C MET A 204 2.60 6.32 -11.57
N GLY A 205 1.32 6.57 -11.32
CA GLY A 205 0.23 5.99 -12.11
C GLY A 205 -0.35 4.71 -11.53
N MET A 206 -0.09 4.36 -10.26
CA MET A 206 -0.71 3.15 -9.67
C MET A 206 -2.24 3.20 -9.70
N HIS A 207 -2.82 4.39 -9.58
CA HIS A 207 -4.26 4.65 -9.73
C HIS A 207 -4.81 4.37 -11.14
N THR A 208 -3.97 4.17 -12.16
CA THR A 208 -4.39 3.84 -13.53
C THR A 208 -4.42 2.33 -13.79
N ALA A 209 -4.09 1.49 -12.80
CA ALA A 209 -4.24 0.05 -12.91
C ALA A 209 -5.70 -0.31 -13.21
N ASP A 210 -5.91 -1.28 -14.11
CA ASP A 210 -7.25 -1.74 -14.45
C ASP A 210 -7.78 -2.65 -13.31
N PRO A 211 -8.84 -2.26 -12.60
CA PRO A 211 -9.34 -3.02 -11.46
C PRO A 211 -10.08 -4.30 -11.86
N VAL A 212 -10.43 -4.48 -13.15
CA VAL A 212 -11.12 -5.66 -13.67
C VAL A 212 -10.13 -6.72 -14.14
N SER A 213 -9.13 -6.32 -14.92
CA SER A 213 -8.09 -7.26 -15.40
C SER A 213 -6.95 -7.44 -14.39
N GLY A 214 -6.65 -6.41 -13.61
CA GLY A 214 -5.47 -6.34 -12.73
C GLY A 214 -4.20 -5.87 -13.43
N GLU A 215 -4.26 -5.55 -14.72
CA GLU A 215 -3.10 -5.10 -15.48
C GLU A 215 -2.70 -3.67 -15.11
N PHE A 216 -1.40 -3.45 -14.97
CA PHE A 216 -0.83 -2.13 -14.74
C PHE A 216 0.49 -1.96 -15.48
N SER A 217 0.83 -0.70 -15.76
CA SER A 217 2.13 -0.28 -16.26
C SER A 217 2.42 1.11 -15.72
N VAL A 218 3.34 1.20 -14.78
CA VAL A 218 3.55 2.39 -13.96
C VAL A 218 5.01 2.80 -13.94
N GLY A 219 5.27 4.10 -13.87
CA GLY A 219 6.63 4.60 -13.70
C GLY A 219 7.10 4.35 -12.28
N VAL A 220 8.33 3.89 -12.10
CA VAL A 220 8.96 3.73 -10.79
C VAL A 220 10.33 4.40 -10.76
N SER A 221 10.63 5.00 -9.60
CA SER A 221 11.96 5.50 -9.27
C SER A 221 12.37 4.95 -7.90
N GLY A 222 13.66 4.79 -7.68
CA GLY A 222 14.13 4.12 -6.47
C GLY A 222 15.63 3.99 -6.40
N ILE A 223 16.09 2.98 -5.67
CA ILE A 223 17.51 2.67 -5.48
C ILE A 223 17.77 1.27 -6.04
N ALA A 224 18.76 1.13 -6.93
CA ALA A 224 19.22 -0.17 -7.40
C ALA A 224 19.78 -0.97 -6.23
N ILE A 225 19.60 -2.29 -6.25
CA ILE A 225 20.22 -3.21 -5.30
C ILE A 225 21.10 -4.16 -6.10
N GLU A 226 22.38 -4.21 -5.77
CA GLU A 226 23.35 -5.12 -6.39
C GLU A 226 24.12 -5.86 -5.30
N LYS A 227 24.10 -7.19 -5.36
CA LYS A 227 24.75 -8.09 -4.39
C LYS A 227 24.34 -7.82 -2.93
N GLY A 228 23.07 -7.50 -2.72
CA GLY A 228 22.53 -7.22 -1.39
C GLY A 228 22.75 -5.79 -0.89
N GLU A 229 23.35 -4.91 -1.69
CA GLU A 229 23.73 -3.56 -1.28
C GLU A 229 23.09 -2.47 -2.17
N PRO A 230 22.73 -1.32 -1.60
CA PRO A 230 22.30 -0.16 -2.39
C PRO A 230 23.37 0.30 -3.40
N ALA A 231 22.99 0.37 -4.68
CA ALA A 231 23.88 0.60 -5.83
C ALA A 231 23.53 1.88 -6.63
N GLY A 232 22.95 2.87 -5.95
CA GLY A 232 22.65 4.19 -6.50
C GLY A 232 21.22 4.36 -7.04
N GLY A 233 20.84 5.61 -7.32
CA GLY A 233 19.51 5.98 -7.76
C GLY A 233 19.14 5.44 -9.14
N VAL A 234 17.86 5.13 -9.31
CA VAL A 234 17.26 4.63 -10.55
C VAL A 234 16.07 5.50 -10.92
N ARG A 235 15.99 5.87 -12.21
CA ARG A 235 14.87 6.62 -12.78
C ARG A 235 14.43 6.13 -14.13
N GLY A 236 13.16 6.46 -14.42
CA GLY A 236 12.53 6.20 -15.70
C GLY A 236 12.37 4.71 -15.96
N ALA A 237 12.35 3.91 -14.90
CA ALA A 237 12.02 2.50 -14.97
C ALA A 237 10.50 2.36 -15.03
N MET A 238 10.03 1.36 -15.77
CA MET A 238 8.62 0.99 -15.80
C MET A 238 8.41 -0.37 -15.15
N LEU A 239 7.42 -0.44 -14.28
CA LEU A 239 6.95 -1.68 -13.68
C LEU A 239 5.62 -2.06 -14.34
N SER A 240 5.55 -3.24 -14.94
CA SER A 240 4.34 -3.71 -15.61
C SER A 240 4.02 -5.14 -15.22
N GLY A 241 2.73 -5.46 -15.15
CA GLY A 241 2.26 -6.82 -14.89
C GLY A 241 0.83 -6.85 -14.35
N ASN A 242 0.48 -7.98 -13.74
CA ASN A 242 -0.82 -8.19 -13.12
C ASN A 242 -0.73 -8.10 -11.58
N LEU A 243 -1.68 -7.42 -10.95
CA LEU A 243 -1.73 -7.20 -9.51
C LEU A 243 -1.74 -8.52 -8.70
N LEU A 244 -2.59 -9.49 -9.04
CA LEU A 244 -2.65 -10.75 -8.28
C LEU A 244 -1.41 -11.61 -8.53
N GLU A 245 -0.83 -11.56 -9.73
CA GLU A 245 0.43 -12.23 -10.02
C GLU A 245 1.57 -11.64 -9.19
N MET A 246 1.65 -10.30 -9.11
CA MET A 246 2.60 -9.59 -8.25
C MET A 246 2.45 -10.00 -6.79
N LEU A 247 1.22 -9.93 -6.24
CA LEU A 247 0.95 -10.32 -4.85
C LEU A 247 1.16 -11.82 -4.60
N SER A 248 1.06 -12.66 -5.63
CA SER A 248 1.39 -14.10 -5.57
C SER A 248 2.89 -14.39 -5.49
N ARG A 249 3.72 -13.42 -5.87
CA ARG A 249 5.18 -13.50 -5.86
C ARG A 249 5.81 -12.76 -4.68
N VAL A 250 5.00 -12.28 -3.73
CA VAL A 250 5.51 -11.77 -2.47
C VAL A 250 6.15 -12.92 -1.70
N ASP A 251 7.43 -12.79 -1.41
CA ASP A 251 8.25 -13.82 -0.73
C ASP A 251 8.96 -13.29 0.53
N GLY A 252 8.76 -12.02 0.85
CA GLY A 252 9.34 -11.38 2.02
C GLY A 252 8.50 -10.19 2.46
N VAL A 253 8.18 -10.15 3.74
CA VAL A 253 7.44 -9.05 4.38
C VAL A 253 8.19 -8.66 5.64
N ALA A 254 8.55 -7.38 5.74
CA ALA A 254 9.33 -6.87 6.85
C ALA A 254 8.47 -6.56 8.09
N ASP A 255 9.14 -6.23 9.19
CA ASP A 255 8.56 -5.86 10.49
C ASP A 255 8.36 -4.34 10.67
N ASP A 256 8.66 -3.54 9.64
CA ASP A 256 8.69 -2.07 9.65
C ASP A 256 7.35 -1.42 9.19
N LEU A 257 6.23 -1.86 9.75
CA LEU A 257 4.91 -1.34 9.39
C LEU A 257 4.75 0.14 9.79
N ILE A 258 4.47 1.00 8.79
CA ILE A 258 4.19 2.43 8.98
C ILE A 258 2.81 2.77 8.42
N PHE A 259 2.01 3.49 9.20
CA PHE A 259 0.72 4.02 8.76
C PHE A 259 0.87 5.41 8.14
N TYR A 260 0.31 5.56 6.94
CA TYR A 260 0.13 6.85 6.28
C TYR A 260 -1.36 7.13 6.19
N GLY A 261 -1.87 7.91 7.14
CA GLY A 261 -3.31 8.06 7.34
C GLY A 261 -3.91 6.78 7.93
N SER A 262 -4.73 6.08 7.15
CA SER A 262 -5.38 4.83 7.57
C SER A 262 -4.97 3.62 6.73
N LEU A 263 -4.02 3.79 5.80
CA LEU A 263 -3.43 2.70 5.03
C LEU A 263 -2.00 2.44 5.52
N ALA A 264 -1.58 1.18 5.50
CA ALA A 264 -0.22 0.82 5.88
C ALA A 264 0.28 -0.45 5.20
N ALA A 265 1.58 -0.50 4.97
CA ALA A 265 2.27 -1.75 4.72
C ALA A 265 3.71 -1.64 5.22
N PRO A 266 4.31 -2.76 5.67
CA PRO A 266 5.75 -2.81 5.86
C PRO A 266 6.44 -2.81 4.49
N THR A 267 7.77 -2.73 4.49
CA THR A 267 8.56 -3.07 3.33
C THR A 267 8.22 -4.52 2.93
N PHE A 268 7.93 -4.77 1.66
CA PHE A 268 7.76 -6.14 1.16
C PHE A 268 8.48 -6.33 -0.16
N ARG A 269 8.92 -7.57 -0.41
CA ARG A 269 9.64 -7.98 -1.62
C ARG A 269 8.74 -8.82 -2.50
N VAL A 270 8.75 -8.49 -3.78
CA VAL A 270 8.26 -9.33 -4.86
C VAL A 270 9.48 -9.90 -5.58
N ALA A 271 9.62 -11.22 -5.57
CA ALA A 271 10.85 -11.90 -6.00
C ALA A 271 11.21 -11.65 -7.47
N ASP A 272 10.21 -11.46 -8.34
CA ASP A 272 10.44 -11.45 -9.78
C ASP A 272 9.36 -10.64 -10.53
N MET A 273 9.76 -9.45 -11.01
CA MET A 273 8.94 -8.56 -11.81
C MET A 273 9.70 -8.04 -13.04
N THR A 274 8.95 -7.75 -14.11
CA THR A 274 9.49 -7.08 -15.29
C THR A 274 9.70 -5.60 -15.00
N VAL A 275 10.94 -5.15 -15.07
CA VAL A 275 11.33 -3.75 -14.92
C VAL A 275 12.03 -3.30 -16.20
N ALA A 276 11.42 -2.35 -16.91
CA ALA A 276 11.84 -1.90 -18.24
C ALA A 276 12.47 -0.51 -18.23
#